data_AF-A0A2H5AX87-F1
#
_entry.id   AF-A0A2H5AX87-F1
#
_cell.length_a   1.000
_cell.length_b   1.000
_cell.length_c   1.000
_cell.angle_alpha   90.00
_cell.angle_beta   90.00
_cell.angle_gamma   90.00
#
_symmetry.space_group_name_H-M   'P 1'
#
loop_
_entity.id
_entity.type
_entity.pdbx_description
1 polymer ?
#
loop_
_entity_poly.entity_id
_entity_poly.type
_entity_poly.pdbx_seq_one_letter_code
_entity_poly.pdbx_strand_id
1 'polypeptide(L)'
;MGRRGLAWLVDFALVIGLACLLAVFTFHRIGALVTDVPGLAAKGGWGLLTSHGDYLRTGEQLGRSLWHSAVRDVQQGFAALVVCTFLYQFLCLGYGRRTLGKLALGLQVLPAEVGVLGKGRAAGRAAVTTVADVALISIALAALAQGSVVVAIFCWALAIAGFWANALPVLFPGRRSLADRLAGTVVAATALPGWEDVRQSQAYEYLRR
;
A
#
# COMPACT_ATOMS: atom_id res chain seq x y z
N MET A 1 10.81 -17.56 13.89
CA MET A 1 10.05 -16.50 13.21
C MET A 1 8.58 -16.65 13.58
N GLY A 2 8.08 -15.81 14.49
CA GLY A 2 6.80 -16.01 15.17
C GLY A 2 5.59 -15.60 14.34
N ARG A 3 4.41 -16.08 14.73
CA ARG A 3 3.05 -15.82 14.14
C ARG A 3 2.81 -14.41 13.57
N ARG A 4 3.49 -13.39 14.11
CA ARG A 4 3.47 -12.00 13.61
C ARG A 4 4.02 -11.85 12.19
N GLY A 5 5.11 -12.54 11.86
CA GLY A 5 5.68 -12.53 10.51
C GLY A 5 4.77 -13.20 9.49
N LEU A 6 4.15 -14.33 9.85
CA LEU A 6 3.20 -15.02 8.97
C LEU A 6 1.94 -14.18 8.74
N ALA A 7 1.41 -13.54 9.79
CA ALA A 7 0.29 -12.61 9.67
C ALA A 7 0.61 -11.45 8.72
N TRP A 8 1.82 -10.88 8.84
CA TRP A 8 2.28 -9.83 7.94
C TRP A 8 2.41 -10.32 6.49
N LEU A 9 2.97 -11.52 6.26
CA LEU A 9 3.07 -12.10 4.92
C LEU A 9 1.71 -12.31 4.26
N VAL A 10 0.71 -12.77 5.03
CA VAL A 10 -0.67 -12.93 4.52
C VAL A 10 -1.26 -11.58 4.10
N ASP A 11 -1.14 -10.56 4.96
CA ASP A 11 -1.63 -9.22 4.63
C ASP A 11 -0.89 -8.64 3.40
N PHE A 12 0.42 -8.88 3.29
CA PHE A 12 1.23 -8.44 2.16
C PHE A 12 0.84 -9.16 0.86
N ALA A 13 0.57 -10.47 0.90
CA ALA A 13 0.10 -11.24 -0.25
C ALA A 13 -1.24 -10.74 -0.78
N LEU A 14 -2.16 -10.33 0.12
CA LEU A 14 -3.43 -9.71 -0.28
C LEU A 14 -3.21 -8.39 -1.04
N VAL A 15 -2.28 -7.56 -0.58
CA VAL A 15 -1.92 -6.30 -1.25
C VAL A 15 -1.29 -6.57 -2.61
N ILE A 16 -0.40 -7.57 -2.72
CA ILE A 16 0.15 -8.01 -4.02
C ILE A 16 -0.96 -8.46 -4.97
N GLY A 17 -1.90 -9.27 -4.50
CA GLY A 17 -3.02 -9.73 -5.32
C GLY A 17 -3.85 -8.57 -5.88
N LEU A 18 -4.12 -7.57 -5.04
CA LEU A 18 -4.79 -6.33 -5.47
C LEU A 18 -3.96 -5.54 -6.50
N ALA A 19 -2.65 -5.42 -6.29
CA ALA A 19 -1.76 -4.75 -7.22
C ALA A 19 -1.75 -5.44 -8.60
N CYS A 20 -1.72 -6.77 -8.63
CA CYS A 20 -1.82 -7.54 -9.87
C CYS A 20 -3.15 -7.30 -10.59
N LEU A 21 -4.27 -7.28 -9.86
CA LEU A 21 -5.58 -7.00 -10.45
C LEU A 21 -5.64 -5.61 -11.09
N LEU A 22 -5.14 -4.60 -10.37
CA LEU A 22 -5.06 -3.22 -10.88
C LEU A 22 -4.12 -3.11 -12.09
N ALA A 23 -2.99 -3.82 -12.08
CA ALA A 23 -2.07 -3.86 -13.20
C ALA A 23 -2.72 -4.46 -14.45
N VAL A 24 -3.44 -5.59 -14.30
CA VAL A 24 -4.19 -6.22 -15.40
C VAL A 24 -5.26 -5.28 -15.95
N PHE A 25 -6.03 -4.63 -15.07
CA PHE A 25 -7.06 -3.67 -15.49
C PHE A 25 -6.45 -2.47 -16.23
N THR A 26 -5.35 -1.92 -15.71
CA THR A 26 -4.62 -0.81 -16.34
C THR A 26 -4.07 -1.23 -17.71
N PHE A 27 -3.51 -2.44 -17.81
CA PHE A 27 -3.01 -2.98 -19.06
C PHE A 27 -4.10 -3.16 -20.10
N HIS A 28 -5.27 -3.68 -19.72
CA HIS A 28 -6.42 -3.78 -20.62
C HIS A 28 -6.92 -2.41 -21.09
N ARG A 29 -6.92 -1.40 -20.20
CA ARG A 29 -7.33 -0.03 -20.55
C ARG A 29 -6.34 0.63 -21.52
N ILE A 30 -5.04 0.48 -21.29
CA ILE A 30 -4.00 0.93 -22.21
C ILE A 30 -4.09 0.16 -23.54
N GLY A 31 -4.31 -1.16 -23.47
CA GLY A 31 -4.52 -2.01 -24.63
C GLY A 31 -5.70 -1.54 -25.48
N ALA A 32 -6.82 -1.18 -24.86
CA ALA A 32 -7.97 -0.60 -25.54
C ALA A 32 -7.63 0.72 -26.25
N LEU A 33 -6.86 1.62 -25.62
CA LEU A 33 -6.37 2.84 -26.27
C LEU A 33 -5.52 2.53 -27.52
N VAL A 34 -4.75 1.44 -27.46
CA VAL A 34 -3.87 0.98 -28.54
C VAL A 34 -4.61 0.14 -29.58
N THR A 35 -5.77 -0.46 -29.30
CA THR A 35 -6.53 -1.26 -30.27
C THR A 35 -7.69 -0.49 -30.91
N ASP A 36 -8.11 0.65 -30.38
CA ASP A 36 -9.06 1.59 -31.00
C ASP A 36 -8.45 2.36 -32.21
N VAL A 37 -7.34 1.85 -32.74
CA VAL A 37 -6.63 2.35 -33.93
C VAL A 37 -7.51 2.54 -35.15
N PRO A 38 -8.58 1.75 -35.44
CA PRO A 38 -9.42 2.06 -36.60
C PRO A 38 -10.03 3.47 -36.54
N GLY A 39 -10.41 3.95 -35.34
CA GLY A 39 -10.92 5.31 -35.14
C GLY A 39 -9.83 6.39 -35.11
N LEU A 40 -8.65 6.08 -34.58
CA LEU A 40 -7.47 6.97 -34.58
C LEU A 40 -6.79 7.06 -35.95
N ALA A 41 -6.79 5.99 -36.74
CA ALA A 41 -6.36 5.94 -38.12
C ALA A 41 -7.39 6.54 -39.07
N ALA A 42 -8.69 6.52 -38.75
CA ALA A 42 -9.69 7.27 -39.50
C ALA A 42 -9.56 8.79 -39.26
N LYS A 43 -9.37 9.23 -38.00
CA LYS A 43 -9.14 10.65 -37.66
C LYS A 43 -7.76 11.15 -38.09
N GLY A 44 -6.72 10.31 -37.93
CA GLY A 44 -5.38 10.55 -38.45
C GLY A 44 -5.32 10.48 -39.97
N GLY A 45 -6.04 9.56 -40.61
CA GLY A 45 -6.11 9.36 -42.05
C GLY A 45 -6.67 10.57 -42.79
N TRP A 46 -7.69 11.22 -42.23
CA TRP A 46 -8.21 12.48 -42.79
C TRP A 46 -7.23 13.65 -42.62
N GLY A 47 -6.51 13.72 -41.50
CA GLY A 47 -5.40 14.66 -41.29
C GLY A 47 -4.16 14.37 -42.12
N LEU A 48 -3.92 13.09 -42.46
CA LEU A 48 -2.83 12.60 -43.29
C LEU A 48 -3.08 12.85 -44.79
N LEU A 49 -4.34 12.88 -45.21
CA LEU A 49 -4.76 13.25 -46.56
C LEU A 49 -4.80 14.77 -46.77
N THR A 50 -4.99 15.56 -45.72
CA THR A 50 -5.09 17.03 -45.80
C THR A 50 -3.80 17.76 -45.42
N SER A 51 -2.89 17.14 -44.65
CA SER A 51 -1.57 17.68 -44.32
C SER A 51 -0.60 17.50 -45.48
N HIS A 52 -0.16 18.61 -46.07
CA HIS A 52 0.91 18.68 -47.07
C HIS A 52 2.26 18.23 -46.48
N GLY A 53 2.46 16.92 -46.25
CA GLY A 53 3.79 16.34 -46.04
C GLY A 53 4.35 16.31 -44.61
N ASP A 54 3.61 16.73 -43.58
CA ASP A 54 4.13 16.77 -42.20
C ASP A 54 3.74 15.53 -41.35
N TYR A 55 4.15 14.35 -41.85
CA TYR A 55 3.87 13.04 -41.24
C TYR A 55 4.54 12.86 -39.88
N LEU A 56 5.76 13.40 -39.74
CA LEU A 56 6.59 13.22 -38.56
C LEU A 56 6.00 13.96 -37.36
N ARG A 57 5.56 15.21 -37.56
CA ARG A 57 4.97 16.05 -36.51
C ARG A 57 3.63 15.51 -36.01
N THR A 58 2.80 14.98 -36.91
CA THR A 58 1.50 14.40 -36.57
C THR A 58 1.67 13.10 -35.76
N GLY A 59 2.58 12.22 -36.18
CA GLY A 59 2.90 11.00 -35.46
C GLY A 59 3.48 11.27 -34.07
N GLU A 60 4.34 12.28 -33.95
CA GLU A 60 4.93 12.67 -32.67
C GLU A 60 3.88 13.20 -31.68
N GLN A 61 2.95 14.04 -32.13
CA GLN A 61 1.88 14.56 -31.28
C GLN A 61 0.92 13.44 -30.82
N LEU A 62 0.56 12.52 -31.71
CA LEU A 62 -0.24 11.35 -31.36
C LEU A 62 0.49 10.46 -30.34
N GLY A 63 1.76 10.13 -30.59
CA GLY A 63 2.58 9.33 -29.67
C GLY A 63 2.69 9.97 -28.28
N ARG A 64 2.97 11.29 -28.21
CA ARG A 64 2.98 12.02 -26.93
C ARG A 64 1.63 11.97 -26.24
N SER A 65 0.51 12.09 -26.95
CA SER A 65 -0.83 12.06 -26.37
C SER A 65 -1.21 10.68 -25.79
N LEU A 66 -0.83 9.61 -26.49
CA LEU A 66 -1.01 8.22 -26.03
C LEU A 66 -0.14 7.95 -24.82
N TRP A 67 1.13 8.39 -24.85
CA TRP A 67 2.04 8.28 -23.71
C TRP A 67 1.49 8.98 -22.46
N HIS A 68 1.01 10.22 -22.57
CA HIS A 68 0.43 10.94 -21.43
C HIS A 68 -0.83 10.25 -20.89
N SER A 69 -1.66 9.68 -21.76
CA SER A 69 -2.84 8.92 -21.35
C SER A 69 -2.45 7.63 -20.62
N ALA A 70 -1.50 6.87 -21.16
CA ALA A 70 -1.00 5.65 -20.53
C ALA A 70 -0.35 5.92 -19.17
N VAL A 71 0.50 6.95 -19.07
CA VAL A 71 1.10 7.37 -17.79
C VAL A 71 0.04 7.77 -16.78
N ARG A 72 -1.00 8.49 -17.19
CA ARG A 72 -2.13 8.87 -16.31
C ARG A 72 -2.89 7.64 -15.81
N ASP A 73 -3.13 6.66 -16.66
CA ASP A 73 -3.83 5.42 -16.27
C ASP A 73 -3.01 4.64 -15.25
N VAL A 74 -1.70 4.54 -15.44
CA VAL A 74 -0.76 3.95 -14.47
C VAL A 74 -0.76 4.71 -13.13
N GLN A 75 -0.74 6.05 -13.16
CA GLN A 75 -0.83 6.87 -11.95
C GLN A 75 -2.14 6.65 -11.19
N GLN A 76 -3.26 6.54 -11.90
CA GLN A 76 -4.57 6.22 -11.31
C GLN A 76 -4.55 4.83 -10.66
N GLY A 77 -3.93 3.83 -11.30
CA GLY A 77 -3.76 2.49 -10.73
C GLY A 77 -2.95 2.50 -9.44
N PHE A 78 -1.83 3.23 -9.40
CA PHE A 78 -1.03 3.41 -8.18
C PHE A 78 -1.79 4.14 -7.07
N ALA A 79 -2.50 5.22 -7.40
CA ALA A 79 -3.32 5.95 -6.43
C ALA A 79 -4.42 5.05 -5.85
N ALA A 80 -5.10 4.27 -6.69
CA ALA A 80 -6.10 3.30 -6.27
C ALA A 80 -5.50 2.24 -5.34
N LEU A 81 -4.32 1.71 -5.66
CA LEU A 81 -3.63 0.73 -4.82
C LEU A 81 -3.35 1.28 -3.41
N VAL A 82 -2.83 2.51 -3.32
CA VAL A 82 -2.56 3.19 -2.04
C VAL A 82 -3.85 3.39 -1.24
N VAL A 83 -4.90 3.92 -1.87
CA VAL A 83 -6.19 4.18 -1.22
C VAL A 83 -6.83 2.87 -0.73
N CYS A 84 -6.89 1.85 -1.58
CA CYS A 84 -7.46 0.56 -1.21
C CYS A 84 -6.67 -0.14 -0.10
N THR A 85 -5.33 -0.06 -0.13
CA THR A 85 -4.49 -0.62 0.95
C THR A 85 -4.72 0.11 2.26
N PHE A 86 -4.81 1.44 2.24
CA PHE A 86 -5.13 2.24 3.42
C PHE A 86 -6.51 1.88 3.97
N LEU A 87 -7.53 1.84 3.11
CA LEU A 87 -8.90 1.50 3.51
C LEU A 87 -8.97 0.09 4.09
N TYR A 88 -8.31 -0.89 3.47
CA TYR A 88 -8.21 -2.24 3.98
C TYR A 88 -7.64 -2.26 5.42
N GLN A 89 -6.49 -1.62 5.64
CA GLN A 89 -5.85 -1.55 6.95
C GLN A 89 -6.73 -0.80 7.96
N PHE A 90 -7.26 0.36 7.57
CA PHE A 90 -8.06 1.22 8.42
C PHE A 90 -9.37 0.54 8.85
N LEU A 91 -10.11 -0.06 7.91
CA LEU A 91 -11.37 -0.73 8.21
C LEU A 91 -11.15 -1.96 9.09
N CYS A 92 -10.14 -2.79 8.76
CA CYS A 92 -9.79 -3.95 9.58
C CYS A 92 -9.42 -3.57 11.02
N LEU A 93 -8.64 -2.51 11.19
CA LEU A 93 -8.21 -2.05 12.51
C LEU A 93 -9.31 -1.29 13.26
N GLY A 94 -10.06 -0.44 12.56
CA GLY A 94 -11.10 0.41 13.13
C GLY A 94 -12.34 -0.38 13.58
N TYR A 95 -12.69 -1.46 12.87
CA TYR A 95 -13.87 -2.28 13.18
C TYR A 95 -13.53 -3.63 13.82
N GLY A 96 -12.40 -4.24 13.44
CA GLY A 96 -12.03 -5.58 13.91
C GLY A 96 -10.86 -5.62 14.89
N ARG A 97 -10.09 -4.52 15.04
CA ARG A 97 -8.79 -4.48 15.73
C ARG A 97 -7.77 -5.49 15.20
N ARG A 98 -8.03 -6.10 14.05
CA ARG A 98 -7.23 -7.18 13.45
C ARG A 98 -7.37 -7.14 11.94
N THR A 99 -6.25 -7.30 11.25
CA THR A 99 -6.19 -7.55 9.80
C THR A 99 -6.50 -9.01 9.51
N LEU A 100 -6.73 -9.38 8.25
CA LEU A 100 -7.09 -10.77 7.91
C LEU A 100 -5.95 -11.75 8.24
N GLY A 101 -4.71 -11.37 7.98
CA GLY A 101 -3.54 -12.17 8.39
C GLY A 101 -3.43 -12.28 9.91
N LYS A 102 -3.70 -11.20 10.66
CA LYS A 102 -3.73 -11.24 12.12
C LYS A 102 -4.88 -12.08 12.65
N LEU A 103 -6.05 -12.03 12.02
CA LEU A 103 -7.20 -12.88 12.34
C LEU A 103 -6.84 -14.35 12.17
N ALA A 104 -6.32 -14.74 11.01
CA ALA A 104 -5.94 -16.11 10.70
C ALA A 104 -4.91 -16.68 11.69
N LEU A 105 -4.07 -15.81 12.25
CA LEU A 105 -2.99 -16.17 13.16
C LEU A 105 -3.32 -15.92 14.64
N GLY A 106 -4.56 -15.55 14.99
CA GLY A 106 -4.98 -15.27 16.36
C GLY A 106 -4.20 -14.12 17.01
N LEU A 107 -4.05 -13.01 16.30
CA LEU A 107 -3.39 -11.79 16.73
C LEU A 107 -4.36 -10.62 16.70
N GLN A 108 -4.16 -9.66 17.60
CA GLN A 108 -4.94 -8.44 17.68
C GLN A 108 -4.05 -7.22 17.94
N VAL A 109 -4.51 -6.07 17.49
CA VAL A 109 -3.90 -4.77 17.75
C VAL A 109 -4.63 -4.11 18.90
N LEU A 110 -3.90 -3.81 19.97
CA LEU A 110 -4.40 -3.14 21.17
C LEU A 110 -3.75 -1.75 21.28
N PRO A 111 -4.38 -0.79 21.96
CA PRO A 111 -3.70 0.42 22.38
C PRO A 111 -2.58 0.07 23.38
N ALA A 112 -1.50 0.86 23.38
CA ALA A 112 -0.39 0.68 24.32
C ALA A 112 -0.74 1.17 25.74
N GLU A 113 -1.72 2.07 25.85
CA GLU A 113 -2.30 2.56 27.10
C GLU A 113 -3.66 1.88 27.36
N VAL A 114 -4.09 1.88 28.63
CA VAL A 114 -5.37 1.28 29.04
C VAL A 114 -6.52 2.02 28.34
N GLY A 115 -7.27 1.31 27.49
CA GLY A 115 -8.43 1.88 26.81
C GLY A 115 -8.84 1.15 25.53
N VAL A 116 -9.73 1.80 24.76
CA VAL A 116 -10.21 1.33 23.45
C VAL A 116 -9.32 1.90 22.33
N LEU A 117 -9.05 1.09 21.29
CA LEU A 117 -8.38 1.59 20.09
C LEU A 117 -9.28 2.59 19.36
N GLY A 118 -9.04 3.88 19.57
CA GLY A 118 -9.79 4.94 18.89
C GLY A 118 -9.53 4.95 17.37
N LYS A 119 -10.54 5.38 16.60
CA LYS A 119 -10.48 5.44 15.12
C LYS A 119 -9.28 6.26 14.62
N GLY A 120 -8.89 7.33 15.31
CA GLY A 120 -7.71 8.14 14.97
C GLY A 120 -6.39 7.37 15.08
N ARG A 121 -6.21 6.55 16.13
CA ARG A 121 -5.01 5.71 16.27
C ARG A 121 -4.98 4.59 15.23
N ALA A 122 -6.15 4.01 14.93
CA ALA A 122 -6.27 3.03 13.84
C ALA A 122 -5.92 3.64 12.47
N ALA A 123 -6.41 4.85 12.17
CA ALA A 123 -6.09 5.59 10.95
C ALA A 123 -4.60 5.94 10.87
N GLY A 124 -4.00 6.45 11.96
CA GLY A 124 -2.57 6.77 11.99
C GLY A 124 -1.71 5.53 11.76
N ARG A 125 -2.06 4.41 12.39
CA ARG A 125 -1.37 3.14 12.14
C ARG A 125 -1.51 2.68 10.69
N ALA A 126 -2.73 2.70 10.16
CA ALA A 126 -3.01 2.32 8.78
C ALA A 126 -2.21 3.19 7.80
N ALA A 127 -2.20 4.50 8.00
CA ALA A 127 -1.45 5.45 7.18
C ALA A 127 0.05 5.15 7.18
N VAL A 128 0.66 4.97 8.37
CA VAL A 128 2.09 4.67 8.48
C VAL A 128 2.44 3.36 7.77
N THR A 129 1.66 2.30 7.97
CA THR A 129 1.86 1.03 7.28
C THR A 129 1.72 1.18 5.77
N THR A 130 0.65 1.83 5.29
CA THR A 130 0.43 2.03 3.84
C THR A 130 1.52 2.88 3.20
N VAL A 131 2.00 3.91 3.89
CA VAL A 131 3.10 4.75 3.38
C VAL A 131 4.39 3.96 3.26
N ALA A 132 4.75 3.22 4.31
CA ALA A 132 5.96 2.41 4.35
C ALA A 132 5.94 1.25 3.34
N ASP A 133 4.79 0.60 3.18
CA ASP A 133 4.70 -0.65 2.39
C ASP A 133 4.39 -0.39 0.92
N VAL A 134 3.62 0.66 0.59
CA VAL A 134 3.02 0.82 -0.76
C VAL A 134 3.16 2.23 -1.33
N ALA A 135 2.91 3.28 -0.56
CA ALA A 135 2.79 4.63 -1.14
C ALA A 135 4.13 5.16 -1.69
N LEU A 136 5.22 4.99 -0.95
CA LEU A 136 6.53 5.48 -1.38
C LEU A 136 7.03 4.79 -2.65
N ILE A 137 6.85 3.46 -2.75
CA ILE A 137 7.23 2.73 -3.96
C ILE A 137 6.32 3.10 -5.15
N SER A 138 5.01 3.30 -4.90
CA SER A 138 4.07 3.73 -5.93
C SER A 138 4.41 5.12 -6.48
N ILE A 139 4.77 6.07 -5.60
CA ILE A 139 5.23 7.41 -5.99
C ILE A 139 6.54 7.32 -6.76
N ALA A 140 7.48 6.47 -6.32
CA ALA A 140 8.75 6.29 -7.03
C ALA A 140 8.53 5.82 -8.48
N LEU A 141 7.67 4.82 -8.67
CA LEU A 141 7.34 4.29 -10.00
C LEU A 141 6.58 5.31 -10.86
N ALA A 142 5.63 6.05 -10.27
CA ALA A 142 4.92 7.13 -10.96
C ALA A 142 5.82 8.31 -11.35
N ALA A 143 6.82 8.63 -10.52
CA ALA A 143 7.82 9.66 -10.81
C ALA A 143 8.76 9.21 -11.94
N LEU A 144 9.18 7.93 -11.92
CA LEU A 144 9.98 7.33 -12.98
C LEU A 144 9.25 7.33 -14.33
N ALA A 145 7.94 7.02 -14.34
CA ALA A 145 7.11 7.08 -15.53
C ALA A 145 6.99 8.50 -16.13
N GLN A 146 7.21 9.55 -15.33
CA GLN A 146 7.27 10.95 -15.76
C GLN A 146 8.68 11.41 -16.14
N GLY A 147 9.70 10.55 -15.97
CA GLY A 147 11.11 10.88 -16.22
C GLY A 147 11.84 11.54 -15.04
N SER A 148 11.21 11.67 -13.87
CA SER A 148 11.83 12.27 -12.68
C SER A 148 12.62 11.24 -11.87
N VAL A 149 13.84 10.96 -12.33
CA VAL A 149 14.72 9.92 -11.73
C VAL A 149 15.12 10.27 -10.29
N VAL A 150 15.41 11.53 -10.00
CA VAL A 150 15.84 11.96 -8.66
C VAL A 150 14.74 11.72 -7.62
N VAL A 151 13.50 12.10 -7.95
CA VAL A 151 12.34 11.85 -7.06
C VAL A 151 12.12 10.35 -6.90
N ALA A 152 12.23 9.57 -7.98
CA ALA A 152 12.10 8.13 -7.93
C ALA A 152 13.11 7.47 -6.98
N ILE A 153 14.39 7.83 -7.10
CA ILE A 153 15.47 7.31 -6.23
C ILE A 153 15.23 7.69 -4.77
N PHE A 154 14.87 8.95 -4.51
CA PHE A 154 14.62 9.43 -3.15
C PHE A 154 13.44 8.68 -2.49
N CYS A 155 12.31 8.57 -3.20
CA CYS A 155 11.15 7.83 -2.71
C CYS A 155 11.44 6.34 -2.50
N TRP A 156 12.23 5.73 -3.40
CA TRP A 156 12.66 4.33 -3.27
C TRP A 156 13.56 4.11 -2.05
N ALA A 157 14.52 5.01 -1.80
CA ALA A 157 15.38 4.94 -0.62
C ALA A 157 14.56 5.06 0.68
N LEU A 158 13.58 5.98 0.70
CA LEU A 158 12.65 6.10 1.83
C LEU A 158 11.77 4.86 1.99
N ALA A 159 11.31 4.24 0.90
CA ALA A 159 10.53 3.01 0.94
C ALA A 159 11.33 1.87 1.60
N ILE A 160 12.59 1.70 1.21
CA ILE A 160 13.48 0.70 1.82
C ILE A 160 13.68 0.98 3.31
N ALA A 161 13.98 2.23 3.67
CA ALA A 161 14.17 2.60 5.06
C ALA A 161 12.90 2.35 5.90
N GLY A 162 11.73 2.73 5.37
CA GLY A 162 10.43 2.50 6.00
C GLY A 162 10.09 1.02 6.15
N PHE A 163 10.33 0.24 5.10
CA PHE A 163 10.16 -1.22 5.09
C PHE A 163 11.00 -1.86 6.20
N TRP A 164 12.30 -1.56 6.26
CA TRP A 164 13.17 -2.09 7.30
C TRP A 164 12.76 -1.64 8.71
N ALA A 165 12.36 -0.38 8.88
CA ALA A 165 11.89 0.13 10.17
C ALA A 165 10.61 -0.57 10.65
N ASN A 166 9.75 -1.04 9.74
CA ASN A 166 8.56 -1.83 10.07
C ASN A 166 8.84 -3.34 10.19
N ALA A 167 9.73 -3.89 9.36
CA ALA A 167 10.03 -5.33 9.28
C ALA A 167 11.00 -5.80 10.38
N LEU A 168 12.02 -5.01 10.73
CA LEU A 168 13.01 -5.39 11.76
C LEU A 168 12.35 -5.73 13.10
N PRO A 169 11.38 -4.96 13.62
CA PRO A 169 10.74 -5.29 14.90
C PRO A 169 9.91 -6.57 14.87
N VAL A 170 9.52 -7.08 13.70
CA VAL A 170 8.83 -8.38 13.55
C VAL A 170 9.81 -9.55 13.76
N LEU A 171 11.09 -9.34 13.48
CA LEU A 171 12.14 -10.35 13.63
C LEU A 171 12.68 -10.44 15.07
N PHE A 172 12.53 -9.39 15.88
CA PHE A 172 13.01 -9.36 17.27
C PHE A 172 11.84 -9.45 18.29
N PRO A 173 11.82 -10.46 19.17
CA PRO A 173 10.81 -10.53 20.24
C PRO A 173 10.91 -9.30 21.16
N GLY A 174 9.77 -8.70 21.48
CA GLY A 174 9.66 -7.56 22.40
C GLY A 174 9.81 -6.16 21.78
N ARG A 175 10.19 -6.03 20.50
CA ARG A 175 10.28 -4.71 19.84
C ARG A 175 8.96 -4.28 19.18
N ARG A 176 8.60 -3.01 19.36
CA ARG A 176 7.44 -2.35 18.71
C ARG A 176 7.82 -1.89 17.29
N SER A 177 6.97 -2.16 16.30
CA SER A 177 7.12 -1.62 14.93
C SER A 177 7.05 -0.10 14.90
N LEU A 178 7.53 0.55 13.84
CA LEU A 178 7.41 2.00 13.69
C LEU A 178 5.93 2.42 13.69
N ALA A 179 5.06 1.64 13.02
CA ALA A 179 3.62 1.81 13.09
C ALA A 179 3.05 1.66 14.52
N ASP A 180 3.54 0.69 15.31
CA ASP A 180 3.17 0.54 16.72
C ASP A 180 3.56 1.76 17.55
N ARG A 181 4.77 2.29 17.35
CA ARG A 181 5.30 3.44 18.09
C ARG A 181 4.55 4.72 17.75
N LEU A 182 4.40 5.03 16.46
CA LEU A 182 3.75 6.26 16.01
C LEU A 182 2.25 6.27 16.33
N ALA A 183 1.59 5.12 16.28
CA ALA A 183 0.16 5.04 16.60
C ALA A 183 -0.14 4.79 18.09
N GLY A 184 0.88 4.58 18.93
CA GLY A 184 0.69 4.20 20.34
C GLY A 184 -0.06 2.87 20.50
N THR A 185 0.30 1.86 19.70
CA THR A 185 -0.36 0.55 19.68
C THR A 185 0.62 -0.60 19.95
N VAL A 186 0.09 -1.77 20.27
CA VAL A 186 0.86 -3.01 20.48
C VAL A 186 0.12 -4.19 19.85
N VAL A 187 0.86 -5.11 19.24
CA VAL A 187 0.30 -6.37 18.75
C VAL A 187 0.36 -7.41 19.85
N ALA A 188 -0.77 -7.93 20.29
CA ALA A 188 -0.84 -9.03 21.25
C ALA A 188 -1.42 -10.28 20.59
N ALA A 189 -1.03 -11.46 21.07
CA ALA A 189 -1.83 -12.64 20.78
C ALA A 189 -3.22 -12.45 21.40
N THR A 190 -4.29 -12.85 20.69
CA THR A 190 -5.58 -13.05 21.35
C THR A 190 -5.36 -14.19 22.32
N ALA A 191 -5.24 -13.86 23.61
CA ALA A 191 -5.26 -14.88 24.61
C ALA A 191 -6.71 -15.34 24.78
N LEU A 192 -6.89 -16.66 24.74
CA LEU A 192 -8.15 -17.35 24.91
C LEU A 192 -8.83 -16.85 26.20
N PRO A 193 -10.16 -16.70 26.26
CA PRO A 193 -10.85 -16.30 27.50
C PRO A 193 -10.37 -17.20 28.65
N GLY A 194 -9.79 -16.58 29.70
CA GLY A 194 -9.13 -17.31 30.82
C GLY A 194 -7.71 -16.85 31.19
N TRP A 195 -7.14 -15.86 30.50
CA TRP A 195 -5.78 -15.36 30.74
C TRP A 195 -5.72 -14.08 31.59
N GLU A 196 -6.86 -13.51 31.97
CA GLU A 196 -6.95 -12.31 32.80
C GLU A 196 -6.39 -12.56 34.22
N ASP A 197 -6.50 -13.79 34.71
CA ASP A 197 -5.97 -14.21 36.01
C ASP A 197 -4.43 -14.16 36.08
N VAL A 198 -3.73 -14.45 34.98
CA VAL A 198 -2.25 -14.48 34.96
C VAL A 198 -1.65 -13.07 34.94
N ARG A 199 -2.36 -12.09 34.36
CA ARG A 199 -1.88 -10.70 34.35
C ARG A 199 -2.18 -9.99 35.67
N GLN A 200 -3.27 -10.32 36.34
CA GLN A 200 -3.55 -9.81 37.69
C GLN A 200 -2.57 -10.38 38.73
N SER A 201 -2.22 -11.67 38.67
CA SER A 201 -1.25 -12.26 39.61
C SER A 201 0.15 -11.62 39.50
N GLN A 202 0.63 -11.33 38.29
CA GLN A 202 1.90 -10.63 38.11
C GLN A 202 1.84 -9.15 38.49
N ALA A 203 0.71 -8.47 38.29
CA ALA A 203 0.54 -7.09 38.75
C ALA A 203 0.53 -6.98 40.29
N TYR A 204 -0.03 -7.99 40.98
CA TYR A 204 -0.02 -8.07 42.45
C TYR A 204 1.38 -8.38 43.01
N GLU A 205 2.19 -9.22 42.36
CA GLU A 205 3.56 -9.49 42.81
C GLU A 205 4.50 -8.29 42.70
N TYR A 206 4.29 -7.41 41.71
CA TYR A 206 5.08 -6.18 41.55
C TYR A 206 4.74 -5.08 42.56
N LEU A 207 3.53 -5.10 43.14
CA LEU A 207 3.10 -4.14 44.16
C LEU A 207 3.42 -4.59 45.60
N ARG A 208 3.92 -5.83 45.77
CA ARG A 208 4.28 -6.42 47.07
C ARG A 208 5.79 -6.38 47.37
N ARG A 209 6.60 -5.87 46.45
CA ARG A 209 8.02 -5.57 46.64
C ARG A 209 8.22 -4.07 46.64
#